data_AF-A0A532U225-F1
#
_entry.id   AF-A0A532U225-F1
#
_cell.length_a   1.000
_cell.length_b   1.000
_cell.length_c   1.000
_cell.angle_alpha   90.00
_cell.angle_beta   90.00
_cell.angle_gamma   90.00
#
_symmetry.space_group_name_H-M   'P 1'
#
loop_
_entity.id
_entity.type
_entity.pdbx_description
1 polymer ?
#
loop_
_entity_poly.entity_id
_entity_poly.type
_entity_poly.pdbx_seq_one_letter_code
_entity_poly.pdbx_strand_id
1 'polypeptide(L)'
;MITRKPLVASIVGMDGCGKSSTFHGALNKLADSIRVVGIGDHVLSGGPDEPLRERLDIPLCRSARIVGGFAKGLRSRRLYKNLKFVELNQRAHIRDYVTTHEPPDAILTDGQPLVNTAAWSVAHFYKEDLLGDDEELYEALQYLAGEERIPLRKLPRYMRRAWQLALVNLLRLTRFRYPDLVFLLDLDPAVAMARIRARGKALQVHETEAFLGGLGRGYARVCDLFQERRGIAVTMIRVDQMSLEEAVEIVVDGVLQHVLSEPNIETSDPTRPDTIDVIATTMSGSIQDQRKVQQIGPEFESRTSRPVRVHTADSHAEARAITNAIVAEGGRTIVSAGGAGTFNAVLEGAHLEGAVPPDLRLAFLRKGSADLVGKRLGIPDELQAAVEAILDGIEADRSVQADILAVETTEPDGAVQRRYLVGFGGLGVFGEVPRFTESRLIKVYKGVLGALLGDLGPFFVGLALATAWWRIQLLLGRVPSMSLTLDDLQIPPEIWGAVLVLNGDLGDELPLGRGLPLGGGSFRVIALRYKGLRPALRQMKAARSGAILDDPERYGAVVRTVRRLAVRPTEAHEYMVNVDGGRMLTRGQVRFSVSGRVALVSGLRARGVQIQ
;
A
#
# COMPACT_ATOMS: atom_id res chain seq x y z
N MET A 1 3.54 -17.77 10.49
CA MET A 1 2.43 -17.93 9.52
C MET A 1 2.64 -16.94 8.40
N ILE A 2 3.00 -17.42 7.22
CA ILE A 2 3.07 -16.60 5.99
C ILE A 2 1.64 -16.13 5.71
N THR A 3 1.41 -14.82 5.66
CA THR A 3 0.07 -14.28 5.33
C THR A 3 -0.10 -14.35 3.81
N ARG A 4 -0.79 -15.42 3.35
CA ARG A 4 -1.22 -15.59 1.96
C ARG A 4 -2.04 -14.37 1.53
N LYS A 5 -1.89 -13.95 0.27
CA LYS A 5 -2.79 -12.95 -0.33
C LYS A 5 -4.20 -13.58 -0.35
N PRO A 6 -5.23 -12.92 0.19
CA PRO A 6 -6.59 -13.45 0.16
C PRO A 6 -7.05 -13.58 -1.30
N LEU A 7 -7.65 -14.73 -1.64
CA LEU A 7 -8.38 -14.90 -2.89
C LEU A 7 -9.60 -13.98 -2.90
N VAL A 8 -9.77 -13.14 -3.91
CA VAL A 8 -10.94 -12.25 -4.05
C VAL A 8 -11.93 -12.84 -5.06
N ALA A 9 -13.04 -13.39 -4.55
CA ALA A 9 -14.12 -13.92 -5.36
C ALA A 9 -15.34 -12.98 -5.34
N SER A 10 -15.97 -12.78 -6.48
CA SER A 10 -17.12 -11.89 -6.62
C SER A 10 -18.32 -12.60 -7.21
N ILE A 11 -19.47 -12.50 -6.54
CA ILE A 11 -20.75 -12.98 -7.07
C ILE A 11 -21.48 -11.80 -7.68
N VAL A 12 -21.71 -11.83 -8.99
CA VAL A 12 -22.33 -10.74 -9.76
C VAL A 12 -23.60 -11.22 -10.44
N GLY A 13 -24.51 -10.29 -10.73
CA GLY A 13 -25.79 -10.60 -11.35
C GLY A 13 -26.77 -9.45 -11.19
N MET A 14 -27.85 -9.49 -11.99
CA MET A 14 -28.93 -8.50 -11.90
C MET A 14 -29.84 -8.74 -10.71
N ASP A 15 -30.65 -7.75 -10.33
CA ASP A 15 -31.60 -7.93 -9.24
C ASP A 15 -32.61 -9.05 -9.56
N GLY A 16 -32.98 -9.84 -8.54
CA GLY A 16 -33.87 -11.00 -8.70
C GLY A 16 -33.19 -12.34 -8.99
N CYS A 17 -31.89 -12.36 -9.30
CA CYS A 17 -31.15 -13.61 -9.56
C CYS A 17 -30.79 -14.43 -8.31
N GLY A 18 -31.04 -13.92 -7.10
CA GLY A 18 -30.68 -14.61 -5.85
C GLY A 18 -29.26 -14.32 -5.36
N LYS A 19 -28.52 -13.39 -6.00
CA LYS A 19 -27.15 -12.97 -5.63
C LYS A 19 -26.87 -12.86 -4.13
N SER A 20 -27.65 -12.08 -3.39
CA SER A 20 -27.40 -11.90 -1.95
C SER A 20 -27.67 -13.19 -1.16
N SER A 21 -28.63 -14.02 -1.58
CA SER A 21 -28.88 -15.33 -0.96
C SER A 21 -27.73 -16.30 -1.22
N THR A 22 -27.25 -16.38 -2.47
CA THR A 22 -26.08 -17.20 -2.83
C THR A 22 -24.83 -16.73 -2.10
N PHE A 23 -24.63 -15.41 -2.00
CA PHE A 23 -23.56 -14.81 -1.23
C PHE A 23 -23.58 -15.22 0.24
N HIS A 24 -24.73 -15.10 0.92
CA HIS A 24 -24.83 -15.48 2.33
C HIS A 24 -24.66 -17.00 2.53
N GLY A 25 -25.25 -17.82 1.66
CA GLY A 25 -25.11 -19.27 1.72
C GLY A 25 -23.66 -19.74 1.53
N ALA A 26 -22.99 -19.23 0.48
CA ALA A 26 -21.60 -19.56 0.21
C ALA A 26 -20.66 -19.06 1.31
N LEU A 27 -20.90 -17.84 1.82
CA LEU A 27 -20.10 -17.31 2.91
C LEU A 27 -20.21 -18.15 4.19
N ASN A 28 -21.42 -18.63 4.51
CA ASN A 28 -21.64 -19.48 5.66
C ASN A 28 -20.90 -20.81 5.52
N LYS A 29 -21.02 -21.49 4.38
CA LYS A 29 -20.31 -22.76 4.13
C LYS A 29 -18.79 -22.61 4.05
N LEU A 30 -18.30 -21.54 3.42
CA LEU A 30 -16.86 -21.27 3.36
C LEU A 30 -16.27 -21.05 4.75
N ALA A 31 -17.01 -20.39 5.65
CA ALA A 31 -16.57 -20.18 7.02
C ALA A 31 -16.35 -21.50 7.77
N ASP A 32 -17.03 -22.59 7.42
CA ASP A 32 -16.80 -23.90 8.05
C ASP A 32 -15.42 -24.49 7.68
N SER A 33 -14.79 -24.03 6.60
CA SER A 33 -13.55 -24.62 6.04
C SER A 33 -12.35 -23.69 6.03
N ILE A 34 -12.55 -22.38 5.85
CA ILE A 34 -11.48 -21.39 5.71
C ILE A 34 -11.84 -20.07 6.39
N ARG A 35 -10.85 -19.24 6.73
CA ARG A 35 -11.13 -17.87 7.18
C ARG A 35 -11.61 -17.06 5.99
N VAL A 36 -12.79 -16.48 6.12
CA VAL A 36 -13.44 -15.76 5.02
C VAL A 36 -13.99 -14.42 5.52
N VAL A 37 -13.88 -13.40 4.67
CA VAL A 37 -14.56 -12.11 4.87
C VAL A 37 -15.53 -11.86 3.73
N GLY A 38 -16.80 -11.70 4.05
CA GLY A 38 -17.86 -11.30 3.14
C GLY A 38 -18.02 -9.78 3.11
N ILE A 39 -18.00 -9.18 1.93
CA ILE A 39 -18.24 -7.75 1.72
C ILE A 39 -19.52 -7.56 0.90
N GLY A 40 -20.63 -7.28 1.59
CA GLY A 40 -21.93 -6.98 0.99
C GLY A 40 -22.57 -5.73 1.57
N ASP A 41 -23.89 -5.77 1.78
CA ASP A 41 -24.59 -4.72 2.56
C ASP A 41 -24.08 -4.67 4.02
N HIS A 42 -23.63 -5.82 4.51
CA HIS A 42 -22.93 -6.01 5.77
C HIS A 42 -21.53 -6.54 5.47
N VAL A 43 -20.57 -6.21 6.34
CA VAL A 43 -19.26 -6.86 6.33
C VAL A 43 -19.28 -7.94 7.39
N LEU A 44 -19.06 -9.18 6.96
CA LEU A 44 -19.15 -10.36 7.80
C LEU A 44 -17.80 -11.09 7.79
N SER A 45 -17.37 -11.63 8.92
CA SER A 45 -16.16 -12.47 8.99
C SER A 45 -16.43 -13.75 9.78
N GLY A 46 -15.80 -14.85 9.40
CA GLY A 46 -15.87 -16.13 10.09
C GLY A 46 -14.75 -17.07 9.64
N GLY A 47 -14.66 -18.23 10.28
CA GLY A 47 -13.70 -19.28 9.99
C GLY A 47 -14.01 -20.57 10.76
N PRO A 48 -13.20 -21.64 10.61
CA PRO A 48 -13.53 -22.98 11.11
C PRO A 48 -13.87 -23.06 12.61
N ASP A 49 -13.34 -22.12 13.40
CA ASP A 49 -13.56 -22.00 14.84
C ASP A 49 -14.25 -20.68 15.24
N GLU A 50 -14.69 -19.89 14.26
CA GLU A 50 -15.26 -18.56 14.46
C GLU A 50 -16.60 -18.42 13.74
N PRO A 51 -17.72 -18.30 14.48
CA PRO A 51 -19.02 -18.12 13.84
C PRO A 51 -19.04 -16.81 13.06
N LEU A 52 -19.80 -16.81 11.96
CA LEU A 52 -19.93 -15.63 11.11
C LEU A 52 -20.52 -14.44 11.90
N ARG A 53 -19.76 -13.34 11.99
CA ARG A 53 -20.14 -12.14 12.76
C ARG A 53 -20.03 -10.87 11.92
N GLU A 54 -20.90 -9.90 12.21
CA GLU A 54 -20.81 -8.57 11.58
C GLU A 54 -19.64 -7.77 12.15
N ARG A 55 -18.83 -7.22 11.24
CA ARG A 55 -17.64 -6.41 11.53
C ARG A 55 -17.97 -4.93 11.42
N LEU A 56 -18.17 -4.29 12.58
CA LEU A 56 -18.47 -2.86 12.71
C LEU A 56 -17.24 -1.99 12.99
N ASP A 57 -16.10 -2.64 13.21
CA ASP A 57 -14.77 -2.08 13.49
C ASP A 57 -14.02 -1.68 12.21
N ILE A 58 -14.39 -2.24 11.06
CA ILE A 58 -13.76 -1.92 9.77
C ILE A 58 -14.17 -0.49 9.32
N PRO A 59 -13.22 0.39 8.98
CA PRO A 59 -13.54 1.74 8.53
C PRO A 59 -14.52 1.75 7.35
N LEU A 60 -15.41 2.75 7.31
CA LEU A 60 -16.43 2.96 6.27
C LEU A 60 -17.55 1.89 6.19
N CYS A 61 -17.51 0.80 6.97
CA CYS A 61 -18.58 -0.22 6.93
C CYS A 61 -19.97 0.39 7.25
N ARG A 62 -20.05 1.21 8.30
CA ARG A 62 -21.29 1.87 8.73
C ARG A 62 -21.78 2.88 7.70
N SER A 63 -20.87 3.67 7.13
CA SER A 63 -21.24 4.66 6.11
C SER A 63 -21.71 3.99 4.82
N ALA A 64 -21.07 2.88 4.40
CA ALA A 64 -21.44 2.14 3.20
C ALA A 64 -22.86 1.59 3.33
N ARG A 65 -23.17 1.00 4.49
CA ARG A 65 -24.50 0.50 4.82
C ARG A 65 -25.56 1.61 4.78
N ILE A 66 -25.26 2.76 5.41
CA ILE A 66 -26.16 3.92 5.46
C ILE A 66 -26.41 4.47 4.05
N VAL A 67 -25.34 4.74 3.28
CA VAL A 67 -25.44 5.28 1.92
C VAL A 67 -26.18 4.31 1.00
N GLY A 68 -25.90 3.01 1.10
CA GLY A 68 -26.58 1.96 0.34
C GLY A 68 -28.07 1.88 0.67
N GLY A 69 -28.44 1.95 1.95
CA GLY A 69 -29.83 1.99 2.41
C GLY A 69 -30.58 3.22 1.89
N PHE A 70 -29.96 4.41 2.00
CA PHE A 70 -30.51 5.64 1.44
C PHE A 70 -30.70 5.54 -0.08
N ALA A 71 -29.72 5.01 -0.80
CA ALA A 71 -29.80 4.84 -2.25
C ALA A 71 -31.03 4.00 -2.64
N LYS A 72 -31.25 2.85 -1.99
CA LYS A 72 -32.39 1.95 -2.27
C LYS A 72 -33.76 2.61 -2.00
N GLY A 73 -33.83 3.58 -1.08
CA GLY A 73 -35.06 4.31 -0.77
C GLY A 73 -35.40 5.46 -1.73
N LEU A 74 -34.49 5.83 -2.63
CA LEU A 74 -34.70 6.98 -3.51
C LEU A 74 -35.58 6.66 -4.72
N ARG A 75 -36.55 7.54 -4.97
CA ARG A 75 -37.36 7.54 -6.20
C ARG A 75 -36.70 8.26 -7.39
N SER A 76 -35.49 8.81 -7.21
CA SER A 76 -34.75 9.51 -8.28
C SER A 76 -33.64 8.64 -8.83
N ARG A 77 -33.76 8.24 -10.11
CA ARG A 77 -32.74 7.46 -10.83
C ARG A 77 -31.36 8.14 -10.83
N ARG A 78 -31.32 9.47 -10.96
CA ARG A 78 -30.06 10.24 -10.95
C ARG A 78 -29.35 10.18 -9.60
N LEU A 79 -30.09 10.34 -8.50
CA LEU A 79 -29.52 10.33 -7.15
C LEU A 79 -29.13 8.91 -6.73
N TYR A 80 -29.96 7.91 -7.06
CA TYR A 80 -29.64 6.50 -6.84
C TYR A 80 -28.27 6.15 -7.41
N LYS A 81 -28.02 6.50 -8.69
CA LYS A 81 -26.74 6.22 -9.35
C LYS A 81 -25.54 6.80 -8.62
N ASN A 82 -25.62 8.08 -8.22
CA ASN A 82 -24.52 8.76 -7.58
C ASN A 82 -24.22 8.18 -6.20
N LEU A 83 -25.26 7.95 -5.38
CA LEU A 83 -25.08 7.35 -4.05
C LEU A 83 -24.57 5.91 -4.15
N LYS A 84 -25.07 5.14 -5.12
CA LYS A 84 -24.61 3.77 -5.30
C LYS A 84 -23.16 3.71 -5.79
N PHE A 85 -22.73 4.65 -6.64
CA PHE A 85 -21.32 4.77 -7.00
C PHE A 85 -20.43 5.09 -5.79
N VAL A 86 -20.87 6.01 -4.91
CA VAL A 86 -20.16 6.32 -3.64
C VAL A 86 -20.10 5.08 -2.73
N GLU A 87 -21.16 4.30 -2.66
CA GLU A 87 -21.19 3.09 -1.85
C GLU A 87 -20.27 1.98 -2.41
N LEU A 88 -20.24 1.77 -3.72
CA LEU A 88 -19.29 0.86 -4.36
C LEU A 88 -17.83 1.29 -4.13
N ASN A 89 -17.60 2.60 -4.10
CA ASN A 89 -16.32 3.19 -3.76
C ASN A 89 -15.89 2.85 -2.32
N GLN A 90 -16.81 2.97 -1.37
CA GLN A 90 -16.56 2.56 0.02
C GLN A 90 -16.34 1.05 0.15
N ARG A 91 -17.08 0.20 -0.58
CA ARG A 91 -16.85 -1.26 -0.61
C ARG A 91 -15.45 -1.61 -1.11
N ALA A 92 -14.97 -0.94 -2.15
CA ALA A 92 -13.60 -1.13 -2.63
C ALA A 92 -12.55 -0.74 -1.58
N HIS A 93 -12.78 0.33 -0.82
CA HIS A 93 -11.91 0.71 0.31
C HIS A 93 -11.95 -0.30 1.46
N ILE A 94 -13.13 -0.83 1.81
CA ILE A 94 -13.29 -1.88 2.82
C ILE A 94 -12.48 -3.12 2.42
N ARG A 95 -12.59 -3.56 1.16
CA ARG A 95 -11.80 -4.68 0.64
C ARG A 95 -10.30 -4.42 0.76
N ASP A 96 -9.84 -3.25 0.29
CA ASP A 96 -8.42 -2.89 0.35
C ASP A 96 -7.91 -2.83 1.80
N TYR A 97 -8.75 -2.36 2.73
CA TYR A 97 -8.45 -2.35 4.17
C TYR A 97 -8.28 -3.77 4.71
N VAL A 98 -9.27 -4.65 4.49
CA VAL A 98 -9.26 -6.06 4.95
C VAL A 98 -8.03 -6.79 4.40
N THR A 99 -7.80 -6.66 3.08
CA THR A 99 -6.64 -7.27 2.41
C THR A 99 -5.30 -6.87 3.03
N THR A 100 -5.20 -5.63 3.54
CA THR A 100 -3.93 -5.08 4.03
C THR A 100 -3.71 -5.31 5.53
N HIS A 101 -4.77 -5.26 6.34
CA HIS A 101 -4.66 -5.24 7.81
C HIS A 101 -4.99 -6.58 8.45
N GLU A 102 -5.87 -7.37 7.83
CA GLU A 102 -6.36 -8.62 8.40
C GLU A 102 -6.73 -9.59 7.27
N PRO A 103 -5.73 -10.10 6.51
CA PRO A 103 -5.99 -10.90 5.33
C PRO A 103 -6.62 -12.27 5.72
N PRO A 104 -7.86 -12.55 5.26
CA PRO A 104 -8.45 -13.88 5.35
C PRO A 104 -7.81 -14.81 4.29
N ASP A 105 -8.28 -16.04 4.21
CA ASP A 105 -7.88 -16.95 3.12
C ASP A 105 -8.65 -16.57 1.84
N ALA A 106 -9.92 -16.15 1.98
CA ALA A 106 -10.72 -15.62 0.88
C ALA A 106 -11.55 -14.38 1.28
N ILE A 107 -11.76 -13.47 0.33
CA ILE A 107 -12.73 -12.38 0.40
C ILE A 107 -13.81 -12.67 -0.63
N LEU A 108 -15.05 -12.85 -0.17
CA LEU A 108 -16.22 -13.00 -1.04
C LEU A 108 -16.97 -11.66 -1.12
N THR A 109 -17.36 -11.22 -2.31
CA THR A 109 -18.09 -9.93 -2.46
C THR A 109 -19.47 -10.10 -3.08
N ASP A 110 -20.48 -9.43 -2.50
CA ASP A 110 -21.83 -9.33 -3.05
C ASP A 110 -21.88 -8.23 -4.11
N GLY A 111 -21.59 -8.61 -5.35
CA GLY A 111 -21.30 -7.72 -6.47
C GLY A 111 -19.84 -7.29 -6.51
N GLN A 112 -19.43 -6.68 -7.63
CA GLN A 112 -18.05 -6.24 -7.85
C GLN A 112 -18.07 -4.78 -8.37
N PRO A 113 -17.38 -3.82 -7.73
CA PRO A 113 -17.45 -2.40 -8.11
C PRO A 113 -17.14 -2.07 -9.57
N LEU A 114 -16.11 -2.69 -10.14
CA LEU A 114 -15.71 -2.57 -11.55
C LEU A 114 -16.81 -3.13 -12.46
N VAL A 115 -17.20 -4.39 -12.24
CA VAL A 115 -18.20 -5.10 -13.05
C VAL A 115 -19.54 -4.37 -12.99
N ASN A 116 -20.02 -4.03 -11.79
CA ASN A 116 -21.31 -3.35 -11.61
C ASN A 116 -21.32 -1.98 -12.30
N THR A 117 -20.25 -1.18 -12.14
CA THR A 117 -20.18 0.16 -12.74
C THR A 117 -20.15 0.09 -14.27
N ALA A 118 -19.40 -0.86 -14.82
CA ALA A 118 -19.31 -1.08 -16.26
C ALA A 118 -20.61 -1.64 -16.84
N ALA A 119 -21.20 -2.66 -16.22
CA ALA A 119 -22.46 -3.25 -16.64
C ALA A 119 -23.62 -2.23 -16.59
N TRP A 120 -23.67 -1.37 -15.58
CA TRP A 120 -24.63 -0.24 -15.55
C TRP A 120 -24.40 0.76 -16.69
N SER A 121 -23.16 0.97 -17.10
CA SER A 121 -22.86 1.84 -18.24
C SER A 121 -23.33 1.21 -19.55
N VAL A 122 -23.12 -0.09 -19.75
CA VAL A 122 -23.63 -0.85 -20.90
C VAL A 122 -25.15 -0.90 -20.94
N ALA A 123 -25.82 -1.01 -19.79
CA ALA A 123 -27.28 -0.98 -19.69
C ALA A 123 -27.89 0.42 -19.82
N HIS A 124 -27.13 1.40 -20.33
CA HIS A 124 -27.54 2.81 -20.48
C HIS A 124 -28.09 3.44 -19.20
N PHE A 125 -27.57 3.02 -18.03
CA PHE A 125 -27.89 3.63 -16.75
C PHE A 125 -27.23 5.00 -16.56
N TYR A 126 -26.08 5.19 -17.21
CA TYR A 126 -25.39 6.46 -17.38
C TYR A 126 -25.85 7.08 -18.73
N LYS A 127 -25.94 8.42 -18.84
CA LYS A 127 -26.41 9.09 -20.08
C LYS A 127 -25.50 8.72 -21.27
N GLU A 128 -26.13 8.29 -22.37
CA GLU A 128 -25.66 8.14 -23.77
C GLU A 128 -24.25 7.56 -24.03
N ASP A 129 -24.23 6.42 -24.74
CA ASP A 129 -23.14 5.76 -25.49
C ASP A 129 -21.73 6.23 -25.15
N LEU A 130 -21.23 5.76 -24.01
CA LEU A 130 -19.83 5.88 -23.64
C LEU A 130 -18.99 4.69 -24.09
N LEU A 131 -19.60 3.54 -24.39
CA LEU A 131 -18.92 2.25 -24.53
C LEU A 131 -19.56 1.47 -25.68
N GLY A 132 -19.49 2.07 -26.87
CA GLY A 132 -20.12 1.54 -28.09
C GLY A 132 -19.48 0.24 -28.58
N ASP A 133 -18.19 0.06 -28.29
CA ASP A 133 -17.42 -1.15 -28.59
C ASP A 133 -16.66 -1.64 -27.34
N ASP A 134 -16.06 -2.83 -27.47
CA ASP A 134 -15.38 -3.52 -26.38
C ASP A 134 -14.04 -2.89 -26.00
N GLU A 135 -13.38 -2.20 -26.94
CA GLU A 135 -12.11 -1.52 -26.66
C GLU A 135 -12.35 -0.28 -25.79
N GLU A 136 -13.39 0.51 -26.08
CA GLU A 136 -13.74 1.66 -25.24
C GLU A 136 -14.24 1.21 -23.85
N LEU A 137 -14.98 0.09 -23.80
CA LEU A 137 -15.41 -0.55 -22.54
C LEU A 137 -14.20 -0.98 -21.70
N TYR A 138 -13.25 -1.67 -22.33
CA TYR A 138 -12.04 -2.16 -21.67
C TYR A 138 -11.13 -1.02 -21.21
N GLU A 139 -10.96 0.01 -22.03
CA GLU A 139 -10.21 1.22 -21.66
C GLU A 139 -10.83 1.91 -20.42
N ALA A 140 -12.17 2.01 -20.37
CA ALA A 140 -12.86 2.55 -19.19
C ALA A 140 -12.68 1.67 -17.94
N LEU A 141 -12.63 0.34 -18.09
CA LEU A 141 -12.31 -0.59 -17.01
C LEU A 141 -10.90 -0.33 -16.47
N GLN A 142 -9.90 -0.14 -17.33
CA GLN A 142 -8.53 0.21 -16.92
C GLN A 142 -8.47 1.55 -16.18
N TYR A 143 -9.28 2.53 -16.59
CA TYR A 143 -9.39 3.81 -15.88
C TYR A 143 -10.03 3.69 -14.49
N LEU A 144 -11.08 2.86 -14.34
CA LEU A 144 -11.73 2.59 -13.04
C LEU A 144 -10.85 1.73 -12.11
N ALA A 145 -10.13 0.76 -12.66
CA ALA A 145 -9.14 -0.03 -11.95
C ALA A 145 -7.93 0.84 -11.52
N GLY A 146 -7.75 2.00 -12.16
CA GLY A 146 -6.67 2.94 -11.90
C GLY A 146 -5.32 2.46 -12.43
N GLU A 147 -5.35 1.59 -13.44
CA GLU A 147 -4.18 1.14 -14.20
C GLU A 147 -3.77 2.19 -15.23
N GLU A 148 -4.76 2.82 -15.87
CA GLU A 148 -4.53 3.88 -16.84
C GLU A 148 -5.13 5.22 -16.38
N ARG A 149 -4.66 6.29 -17.02
CA ARG A 149 -5.20 7.64 -16.82
C ARG A 149 -5.93 8.07 -18.06
N ILE A 150 -7.07 8.72 -17.87
CA ILE A 150 -7.79 9.39 -18.94
C ILE A 150 -6.85 10.45 -19.54
N PRO A 151 -6.49 10.35 -20.83
CA PRO A 151 -5.69 11.36 -21.50
C PRO A 151 -6.38 12.72 -21.45
N LEU A 152 -5.63 13.81 -21.30
CA LEU A 152 -6.19 15.18 -21.22
C LEU A 152 -7.14 15.51 -22.38
N ARG A 153 -6.83 15.00 -23.59
CA ARG A 153 -7.69 15.12 -24.79
C ARG A 153 -9.05 14.42 -24.65
N LYS A 154 -9.12 13.33 -23.90
CA LYS A 154 -10.35 12.55 -23.64
C LYS A 154 -11.08 13.05 -22.38
N LEU A 155 -10.42 13.79 -21.49
CA LEU A 155 -10.99 14.22 -20.21
C LEU A 155 -12.29 15.03 -20.34
N PRO A 156 -12.46 15.99 -21.26
CA PRO A 156 -13.73 16.69 -21.45
C PRO A 156 -14.89 15.76 -21.82
N ARG A 157 -14.63 14.73 -22.63
CA ARG A 157 -15.63 13.71 -23.01
C ARG A 157 -16.12 12.96 -21.77
N TYR A 158 -15.20 12.45 -20.95
CA TYR A 158 -15.56 11.74 -19.72
C TYR A 158 -16.16 12.68 -18.66
N MET A 159 -15.67 13.90 -18.49
CA MET A 159 -16.27 14.89 -17.59
C MET A 159 -17.73 15.22 -17.96
N ARG A 160 -18.07 15.21 -19.24
CA ARG A 160 -19.45 15.47 -19.70
C ARG A 160 -20.36 14.26 -19.60
N ARG A 161 -19.84 13.05 -19.91
CA ARG A 161 -20.65 11.83 -20.05
C ARG A 161 -20.59 10.88 -18.83
N ALA A 162 -19.43 10.76 -18.20
CA ALA A 162 -19.19 9.97 -16.99
C ALA A 162 -18.28 10.72 -16.01
N TRP A 163 -18.77 11.84 -15.50
CA TRP A 163 -17.99 12.68 -14.58
C TRP A 163 -17.51 11.93 -13.34
N GLN A 164 -18.23 10.88 -12.89
CA GLN A 164 -17.81 10.01 -11.79
C GLN A 164 -16.52 9.24 -12.11
N LEU A 165 -16.43 8.67 -13.32
CA LEU A 165 -15.22 8.02 -13.82
C LEU A 165 -14.07 9.01 -13.91
N ALA A 166 -14.32 10.17 -14.53
CA ALA A 166 -13.32 11.22 -14.65
C ALA A 166 -12.82 11.68 -13.27
N LEU A 167 -13.71 11.85 -12.30
CA LEU A 167 -13.38 12.26 -10.94
C LEU A 167 -12.54 11.21 -10.22
N VAL A 168 -12.96 9.94 -10.23
CA VAL A 168 -12.22 8.86 -9.55
C VAL A 168 -10.85 8.64 -10.21
N ASN A 169 -10.77 8.68 -11.54
CA ASN A 169 -9.51 8.54 -12.26
C ASN A 169 -8.56 9.73 -12.02
N LEU A 170 -9.08 10.97 -12.07
CA LEU A 170 -8.31 12.19 -11.87
C LEU A 170 -7.79 12.32 -10.43
N LEU A 171 -8.68 12.13 -9.45
CA LEU A 171 -8.37 12.28 -8.03
C LEU A 171 -7.74 11.02 -7.42
N ARG A 172 -7.71 9.90 -8.15
CA ARG A 172 -7.22 8.59 -7.68
C ARG A 172 -7.83 8.18 -6.34
N LEU A 173 -9.10 8.54 -6.11
CA LEU A 173 -9.78 8.33 -4.83
C LEU A 173 -9.82 6.85 -4.46
N THR A 174 -9.99 5.97 -5.45
CA THR A 174 -10.13 4.52 -5.23
C THR A 174 -9.75 3.75 -6.48
N ARG A 175 -9.24 2.53 -6.29
CA ARG A 175 -8.95 1.59 -7.39
C ARG A 175 -9.89 0.41 -7.29
N PHE A 176 -10.77 0.25 -8.27
CA PHE A 176 -11.59 -0.94 -8.35
C PHE A 176 -10.74 -2.11 -8.85
N ARG A 177 -9.90 -2.69 -7.98
CA ARG A 177 -9.08 -3.86 -8.34
C ARG A 177 -9.96 -4.96 -8.94
N TYR A 178 -9.42 -5.65 -9.93
CA TYR A 178 -10.02 -6.85 -10.51
C TYR A 178 -10.20 -7.94 -9.43
N PRO A 179 -11.26 -8.74 -9.51
CA PRO A 179 -11.37 -9.96 -8.72
C PRO A 179 -10.45 -11.04 -9.29
N ASP A 180 -10.12 -12.04 -8.48
CA ASP A 180 -9.43 -13.24 -8.94
C ASP A 180 -10.42 -14.23 -9.56
N LEU A 181 -11.66 -14.29 -9.03
CA LEU A 181 -12.78 -15.11 -9.53
C LEU A 181 -14.08 -14.33 -9.67
N VAL A 182 -14.87 -14.65 -10.69
CA VAL A 182 -16.22 -14.12 -10.88
C VAL A 182 -17.23 -15.24 -11.04
N PHE A 183 -18.29 -15.21 -10.24
CA PHE A 183 -19.46 -16.07 -10.39
C PHE A 183 -20.61 -15.21 -10.93
N LEU A 184 -20.96 -15.40 -12.20
CA LEU A 184 -22.04 -14.67 -12.85
C LEU A 184 -23.35 -15.44 -12.72
N LEU A 185 -24.27 -14.93 -11.90
CA LEU A 185 -25.62 -15.46 -11.79
C LEU A 185 -26.48 -14.92 -12.95
N ASP A 186 -26.77 -15.81 -13.89
CA ASP A 186 -27.54 -15.51 -15.08
C ASP A 186 -28.98 -16.00 -14.93
N LEU A 187 -29.93 -15.15 -15.29
CA LEU A 187 -31.36 -15.37 -15.13
C LEU A 187 -32.10 -14.72 -16.31
N ASP A 188 -33.24 -15.27 -16.70
CA ASP A 188 -34.11 -14.57 -17.64
C ASP A 188 -34.70 -13.27 -17.02
N PRO A 189 -34.66 -12.11 -17.71
CA PRO A 189 -35.16 -10.84 -17.16
C PRO A 189 -36.64 -10.85 -16.76
N ALA A 190 -37.50 -11.60 -17.47
CA ALA A 190 -38.91 -11.72 -17.14
C ALA A 190 -39.09 -12.54 -15.85
N VAL A 191 -38.31 -13.62 -15.69
CA VAL A 191 -38.28 -14.40 -14.45
C VAL A 191 -37.75 -13.56 -13.29
N ALA A 192 -36.70 -12.76 -13.51
CA ALA A 192 -36.18 -11.82 -12.52
C ALA A 192 -37.25 -10.81 -12.06
N MET A 193 -37.99 -10.22 -13.00
CA MET A 193 -39.10 -9.32 -12.70
C MET A 193 -40.23 -10.01 -11.91
N ALA A 194 -40.57 -11.25 -12.25
CA ALA A 194 -41.57 -12.01 -11.51
C ALA A 194 -41.13 -12.23 -10.05
N ARG A 195 -39.87 -12.64 -9.83
CA ARG A 195 -39.28 -12.79 -8.49
C ARG A 195 -39.26 -11.47 -7.71
N ILE A 196 -38.89 -10.37 -8.38
CA ILE A 196 -38.88 -9.03 -7.77
C ILE A 196 -40.28 -8.61 -7.34
N ARG A 197 -41.32 -8.84 -8.16
CA ARG A 197 -42.71 -8.52 -7.80
C ARG A 197 -43.22 -9.39 -6.65
N ALA A 198 -42.86 -10.66 -6.63
CA ALA A 198 -43.26 -11.60 -5.59
C ALA A 198 -42.69 -11.26 -4.20
N ARG A 199 -41.61 -10.48 -4.11
CA ARG A 199 -40.96 -10.12 -2.83
C ARG A 199 -41.78 -9.19 -1.92
N GLY A 200 -42.90 -8.63 -2.42
CA GLY A 200 -43.79 -7.74 -1.66
C GLY A 200 -43.22 -6.36 -1.32
N LYS A 201 -42.03 -5.99 -1.81
CA LYS A 201 -41.42 -4.66 -1.64
C LYS A 201 -41.73 -3.78 -2.84
N ALA A 202 -41.82 -2.47 -2.62
CA ALA A 202 -41.96 -1.50 -3.70
C ALA A 202 -40.85 -1.67 -4.76
N LEU A 203 -41.23 -1.52 -6.03
CA LEU A 203 -40.29 -1.57 -7.14
C LEU A 203 -39.35 -0.35 -7.08
N GLN A 204 -38.07 -0.59 -7.28
CA GLN A 204 -37.09 0.47 -7.46
C GLN A 204 -37.26 1.06 -8.86
N VAL A 205 -36.88 2.33 -9.02
CA VAL A 205 -37.12 3.14 -10.24
C VAL A 205 -36.50 2.55 -11.51
N HIS A 206 -35.55 1.62 -11.35
CA HIS A 206 -34.82 0.98 -12.44
C HIS A 206 -35.20 -0.49 -12.64
N GLU A 207 -36.03 -1.07 -11.77
CA GLU A 207 -36.50 -2.46 -11.90
C GLU A 207 -37.57 -2.55 -13.01
N THR A 208 -37.11 -2.55 -14.25
CA THR A 208 -37.92 -2.82 -15.44
C THR A 208 -37.30 -3.98 -16.20
N GLU A 209 -38.11 -4.78 -16.87
CA GLU A 209 -37.63 -5.94 -17.64
C GLU A 209 -36.59 -5.54 -18.69
N ALA A 210 -36.83 -4.46 -19.43
CA ALA A 210 -35.90 -3.94 -20.43
C ALA A 210 -34.55 -3.53 -19.81
N PHE A 211 -34.57 -2.87 -18.64
CA PHE A 211 -33.35 -2.50 -17.94
C PHE A 211 -32.59 -3.72 -17.40
N LEU A 212 -33.29 -4.68 -16.80
CA LEU A 212 -32.69 -5.91 -16.31
C LEU A 212 -32.09 -6.74 -17.46
N GLY A 213 -32.75 -6.80 -18.61
CA GLY A 213 -32.20 -7.42 -19.81
C GLY A 213 -30.94 -6.70 -20.33
N GLY A 214 -30.93 -5.38 -20.33
CA GLY A 214 -29.72 -4.60 -20.63
C GLY A 214 -28.60 -4.85 -19.62
N LEU A 215 -28.95 -5.00 -18.34
CA LEU A 215 -28.01 -5.24 -17.26
C LEU A 215 -27.40 -6.65 -17.31
N GLY A 216 -28.21 -7.68 -17.58
CA GLY A 216 -27.73 -9.05 -17.78
C GLY A 216 -26.72 -9.13 -18.93
N ARG A 217 -27.04 -8.53 -20.09
CA ARG A 217 -26.10 -8.41 -21.22
C ARG A 217 -24.84 -7.63 -20.85
N GLY A 218 -24.98 -6.55 -20.08
CA GLY A 218 -23.84 -5.78 -19.59
C GLY A 218 -22.91 -6.58 -18.68
N TYR A 219 -23.47 -7.41 -17.79
CA TYR A 219 -22.67 -8.30 -16.94
C TYR A 219 -21.93 -9.35 -17.76
N ALA A 220 -22.63 -10.06 -18.66
CA ALA A 220 -22.03 -11.07 -19.53
C ALA A 220 -20.86 -10.47 -20.33
N ARG A 221 -21.10 -9.36 -21.04
CA ARG A 221 -20.10 -8.65 -21.84
C ARG A 221 -18.86 -8.25 -21.05
N VAL A 222 -19.02 -7.75 -19.81
CA VAL A 222 -17.87 -7.38 -18.96
C VAL A 222 -17.11 -8.61 -18.48
N CYS A 223 -17.81 -9.71 -18.17
CA CYS A 223 -17.18 -10.96 -17.76
C CYS A 223 -16.40 -11.60 -18.92
N ASP A 224 -16.95 -11.59 -20.14
CA ASP A 224 -16.27 -12.04 -21.35
C ASP A 224 -14.95 -11.27 -21.53
N LEU A 225 -14.98 -9.94 -21.39
CA LEU A 225 -13.77 -9.12 -21.45
C LEU A 225 -12.75 -9.43 -20.35
N PHE A 226 -13.22 -9.74 -19.14
CA PHE A 226 -12.33 -10.16 -18.05
C PHE A 226 -11.66 -11.49 -18.36
N GLN A 227 -12.40 -12.46 -18.90
CA GLN A 227 -11.87 -13.75 -19.28
C GLN A 227 -10.88 -13.63 -20.45
N GLU A 228 -11.27 -12.96 -21.54
CA GLU A 228 -10.48 -12.83 -22.76
C GLU A 228 -9.21 -11.99 -22.58
N ARG A 229 -9.31 -10.84 -21.90
CA ARG A 229 -8.21 -9.86 -21.83
C ARG A 229 -7.37 -9.97 -20.55
N ARG A 230 -7.86 -10.67 -19.52
CA ARG A 230 -7.15 -10.80 -18.24
C ARG A 230 -6.99 -12.23 -17.75
N GLY A 231 -7.63 -13.22 -18.38
CA GLY A 231 -7.61 -14.60 -17.89
C GLY A 231 -8.25 -14.75 -16.51
N ILE A 232 -9.15 -13.83 -16.12
CA ILE A 232 -9.91 -13.97 -14.87
C ILE A 232 -10.90 -15.11 -15.07
N ALA A 233 -10.91 -16.08 -14.15
CA ALA A 233 -11.85 -17.19 -14.24
C ALA A 233 -13.27 -16.70 -13.93
N VAL A 234 -14.17 -16.97 -14.89
CA VAL A 234 -15.59 -16.64 -14.81
C VAL A 234 -16.38 -17.94 -14.86
N THR A 235 -17.22 -18.16 -13.85
CA THR A 235 -18.17 -19.26 -13.80
C THR A 235 -19.59 -18.71 -13.96
N MET A 236 -20.24 -19.06 -15.06
CA MET A 236 -21.65 -18.67 -15.29
C MET A 236 -22.59 -19.70 -14.67
N ILE A 237 -23.56 -19.23 -13.88
CA ILE A 237 -24.51 -20.05 -13.13
C ILE A 237 -25.93 -19.69 -13.58
N ARG A 238 -26.61 -20.63 -14.24
CA ARG A 238 -28.00 -20.49 -14.69
C ARG A 238 -28.98 -20.75 -13.54
N VAL A 239 -29.33 -19.71 -12.80
CA VAL A 239 -30.12 -19.81 -11.54
C VAL A 239 -31.63 -20.04 -11.75
N ASP A 240 -32.08 -20.18 -13.00
CA ASP A 240 -33.40 -20.68 -13.38
C ASP A 240 -33.45 -22.21 -13.49
N GLN A 241 -32.30 -22.87 -13.61
CA GLN A 241 -32.18 -24.30 -13.88
C GLN A 241 -31.70 -25.11 -12.66
N MET A 242 -31.43 -24.45 -11.55
CA MET A 242 -30.92 -25.07 -10.34
C MET A 242 -31.48 -24.41 -9.08
N SER A 243 -31.40 -25.14 -7.97
CA SER A 243 -31.72 -24.65 -6.65
C SER A 243 -30.69 -23.64 -6.14
N LEU A 244 -31.07 -22.88 -5.10
CA LEU A 244 -30.14 -21.98 -4.41
C LEU A 244 -28.96 -22.76 -3.81
N GLU A 245 -29.20 -23.95 -3.28
CA GLU A 245 -28.19 -24.78 -2.64
C GLU A 245 -27.11 -25.22 -3.62
N GLU A 246 -27.51 -25.67 -4.82
CA GLU A 246 -26.58 -26.04 -5.89
C GLU A 246 -25.75 -24.84 -6.35
N ALA A 247 -26.37 -23.66 -6.50
CA ALA A 247 -25.65 -22.44 -6.85
C ALA A 247 -24.63 -22.04 -5.75
N VAL A 248 -24.97 -22.26 -4.48
CA VAL A 248 -24.07 -22.05 -3.34
C VAL A 248 -22.88 -23.02 -3.42
N GLU A 249 -23.11 -24.31 -3.66
CA GLU A 249 -22.03 -25.30 -3.75
C GLU A 249 -21.06 -24.99 -4.88
N ILE A 250 -21.56 -24.59 -6.07
CA ILE A 250 -20.69 -24.20 -7.19
C ILE A 250 -19.74 -23.05 -6.80
N VAL A 251 -20.23 -22.07 -6.03
CA VAL A 251 -19.40 -20.96 -5.54
C VAL A 251 -18.38 -21.44 -4.51
N VAL A 252 -18.81 -22.26 -3.55
CA VAL A 252 -17.95 -22.80 -2.48
C VAL A 252 -16.83 -23.64 -3.08
N ASP A 253 -17.17 -24.60 -3.95
CA ASP A 253 -16.22 -25.47 -4.62
C ASP A 253 -15.24 -24.68 -5.47
N GLY A 254 -15.73 -23.70 -6.24
CA GLY A 254 -14.87 -22.85 -7.06
C GLY A 254 -13.87 -22.03 -6.24
N VAL A 255 -14.30 -21.51 -5.08
CA VAL A 255 -13.42 -20.78 -4.15
C VAL A 255 -12.41 -21.72 -3.49
N LEU A 256 -12.88 -22.83 -2.91
CA LEU A 256 -12.00 -23.80 -2.22
C LEU A 256 -11.00 -24.40 -3.18
N GLN A 257 -11.41 -24.76 -4.39
CA GLN A 257 -10.51 -25.26 -5.41
C GLN A 257 -9.35 -24.29 -5.64
N HIS A 258 -9.60 -22.99 -5.79
CA HIS A 258 -8.54 -21.99 -6.01
C HIS A 258 -7.70 -21.71 -4.76
N VAL A 259 -8.29 -21.74 -3.57
CA VAL A 259 -7.54 -21.59 -2.31
C VAL A 259 -6.62 -22.79 -2.07
N LEU A 260 -7.05 -23.98 -2.47
CA LEU A 260 -6.32 -25.24 -2.28
C LEU A 260 -5.37 -25.58 -3.45
N SER A 261 -5.71 -25.16 -4.68
CA SER A 261 -4.88 -25.31 -5.87
C SER A 261 -3.88 -24.16 -5.95
N GLU A 262 -2.91 -24.13 -5.04
CA GLU A 262 -1.73 -23.32 -5.31
C GLU A 262 -0.95 -23.94 -6.50
N PRO A 263 -0.42 -23.12 -7.42
CA PRO A 263 0.70 -23.54 -8.23
C PRO A 263 1.82 -23.94 -7.27
N ASN A 264 2.42 -25.11 -7.50
CA ASN A 264 3.74 -25.43 -6.96
C ASN A 264 4.66 -24.23 -7.22
N ILE A 265 4.87 -23.37 -6.22
CA ILE A 265 6.19 -22.80 -6.03
C ILE A 265 7.01 -24.04 -5.77
N GLU A 266 7.77 -24.48 -6.77
CA GLU A 266 8.69 -25.60 -6.63
C GLU A 266 9.43 -25.40 -5.31
N THR A 267 9.10 -26.27 -4.36
CA THR A 267 9.84 -26.50 -3.13
C THR A 267 11.18 -27.08 -3.54
N SER A 268 12.04 -26.22 -4.06
CA SER A 268 13.38 -26.61 -4.45
C SER A 268 14.21 -26.68 -3.17
N ASP A 269 14.58 -27.90 -2.85
CA ASP A 269 15.90 -28.36 -2.42
C ASP A 269 16.67 -27.39 -1.48
N PRO A 270 16.89 -27.75 -0.20
CA PRO A 270 17.68 -26.99 0.77
C PRO A 270 19.18 -26.86 0.41
N THR A 271 19.60 -27.32 -0.78
CA THR A 271 20.94 -27.12 -1.34
C THR A 271 21.02 -25.96 -2.34
N ARG A 272 20.04 -25.04 -2.34
CA ARG A 272 19.94 -23.94 -3.33
C ARG A 272 21.29 -23.21 -3.55
N PRO A 273 21.78 -23.13 -4.80
CA PRO A 273 22.88 -22.23 -5.15
C PRO A 273 22.52 -20.78 -4.79
N ASP A 274 23.54 -19.97 -4.51
CA ASP A 274 23.46 -18.56 -4.08
C ASP A 274 22.63 -17.69 -5.07
N THR A 275 21.31 -17.77 -4.93
CA THR A 275 20.31 -17.15 -5.80
C THR A 275 20.16 -15.69 -5.43
N ILE A 276 19.95 -14.83 -6.43
CA ILE A 276 19.64 -13.41 -6.23
C ILE A 276 18.13 -13.23 -6.31
N ASP A 277 17.49 -12.97 -5.17
CA ASP A 277 16.06 -12.68 -5.11
C ASP A 277 15.80 -11.18 -5.19
N VAL A 278 15.14 -10.73 -6.26
CA VAL A 278 14.82 -9.32 -6.49
C VAL A 278 13.36 -9.06 -6.17
N ILE A 279 13.08 -8.17 -5.23
CA ILE A 279 11.71 -7.83 -4.79
C ILE A 279 11.34 -6.46 -5.33
N ALA A 280 10.51 -6.43 -6.37
CA ALA A 280 10.15 -5.23 -7.10
C ALA A 280 8.73 -4.78 -6.80
N THR A 281 8.56 -3.55 -6.31
CA THR A 281 7.21 -3.01 -6.06
C THR A 281 6.64 -2.24 -7.25
N THR A 282 5.39 -2.52 -7.59
CA THR A 282 4.65 -1.81 -8.65
C THR A 282 4.18 -0.42 -8.18
N MET A 283 4.21 -0.12 -6.88
CA MET A 283 3.78 1.16 -6.31
C MET A 283 4.84 2.26 -6.25
N SER A 284 6.11 1.91 -6.48
CA SER A 284 7.25 2.82 -6.33
C SER A 284 7.58 3.53 -7.64
N GLY A 285 8.14 4.74 -7.56
CA GLY A 285 8.57 5.53 -8.73
C GLY A 285 7.44 6.16 -9.57
N SER A 286 7.84 6.78 -10.68
CA SER A 286 6.97 7.34 -11.73
C SER A 286 6.35 6.23 -12.60
N ILE A 287 5.46 6.58 -13.53
CA ILE A 287 4.89 5.62 -14.50
C ILE A 287 6.00 4.97 -15.35
N GLN A 288 7.07 5.71 -15.67
CA GLN A 288 8.24 5.16 -16.37
C GLN A 288 8.95 4.12 -15.50
N ASP A 289 9.03 4.35 -14.19
CA ASP A 289 9.63 3.40 -13.25
C ASP A 289 8.78 2.15 -12.97
N GLN A 290 7.49 2.17 -13.32
CA GLN A 290 6.65 0.97 -13.29
C GLN A 290 6.96 0.05 -14.48
N ARG A 291 7.24 0.62 -15.66
CA ARG A 291 7.69 -0.14 -16.84
C ARG A 291 9.07 -0.78 -16.63
N LYS A 292 9.95 -0.14 -15.86
CA LYS A 292 11.26 -0.70 -15.48
C LYS A 292 11.16 -2.05 -14.79
N VAL A 293 10.08 -2.35 -14.06
CA VAL A 293 9.93 -3.62 -13.32
C VAL A 293 10.05 -4.83 -14.23
N GLN A 294 9.50 -4.74 -15.45
CA GLN A 294 9.58 -5.82 -16.45
C GLN A 294 10.99 -6.00 -17.02
N GLN A 295 11.85 -4.98 -16.91
CA GLN A 295 13.21 -5.01 -17.43
C GLN A 295 14.23 -5.52 -16.39
N ILE A 296 13.88 -5.54 -15.10
CA ILE A 296 14.81 -5.92 -14.02
C ILE A 296 15.35 -7.34 -14.21
N GLY A 297 14.45 -8.33 -14.42
CA GLY A 297 14.86 -9.73 -14.58
C GLY A 297 15.82 -9.93 -15.75
N PRO A 298 15.44 -9.54 -16.98
CA PRO A 298 16.31 -9.62 -18.15
C PRO A 298 17.67 -8.92 -17.97
N GLU A 299 17.68 -7.80 -17.24
CA GLU A 299 18.91 -7.03 -17.01
C GLU A 299 19.90 -7.75 -16.09
N PHE A 300 19.40 -8.40 -15.04
CA PHE A 300 20.22 -9.26 -14.17
C PHE A 300 20.67 -10.52 -14.92
N GLU A 301 19.74 -11.24 -15.56
CA GLU A 301 20.01 -12.52 -16.24
C GLU A 301 21.04 -12.37 -17.38
N SER A 302 21.08 -11.23 -18.05
CA SER A 302 22.06 -10.97 -19.11
C SER A 302 23.48 -10.70 -18.60
N ARG A 303 23.68 -10.51 -17.29
CA ARG A 303 24.95 -10.05 -16.69
C ARG A 303 25.52 -10.98 -15.63
N THR A 304 24.77 -11.95 -15.15
CA THR A 304 25.28 -12.93 -14.18
C THR A 304 24.84 -14.34 -14.55
N SER A 305 25.69 -15.31 -14.26
CA SER A 305 25.35 -16.73 -14.34
C SER A 305 24.64 -17.23 -13.07
N ARG A 306 24.55 -16.40 -12.01
CA ARG A 306 23.81 -16.74 -10.80
C ARG A 306 22.31 -16.79 -11.10
N PRO A 307 21.56 -17.76 -10.56
CA PRO A 307 20.11 -17.76 -10.70
C PRO A 307 19.52 -16.47 -10.12
N VAL A 308 18.60 -15.85 -10.86
CA VAL A 308 17.90 -14.63 -10.46
C VAL A 308 16.41 -14.93 -10.43
N ARG A 309 15.72 -14.47 -9.39
CA ARG A 309 14.26 -14.56 -9.28
C ARG A 309 13.68 -13.19 -9.01
N VAL A 310 12.74 -12.77 -9.84
CA VAL A 310 12.07 -11.47 -9.67
C VAL A 310 10.68 -11.70 -9.11
N HIS A 311 10.44 -11.14 -7.94
CA HIS A 311 9.17 -11.17 -7.23
C HIS A 311 8.51 -9.80 -7.34
N THR A 312 7.31 -9.74 -7.92
CA THR A 312 6.56 -8.48 -8.00
C THR A 312 5.61 -8.34 -6.82
N ALA A 313 5.61 -7.18 -6.18
CA ALA A 313 4.71 -6.85 -5.07
C ALA A 313 3.89 -5.60 -5.35
N ASP A 314 2.58 -5.67 -5.14
CA ASP A 314 1.64 -4.57 -5.29
C ASP A 314 1.44 -3.77 -3.99
N SER A 315 2.08 -4.18 -2.90
CA SER A 315 2.06 -3.47 -1.63
C SER A 315 3.37 -3.62 -0.83
N HIS A 316 3.58 -2.75 0.16
CA HIS A 316 4.68 -2.95 1.12
C HIS A 316 4.42 -4.18 2.01
N ALA A 317 3.17 -4.50 2.31
CA ALA A 317 2.82 -5.70 3.11
C ALA A 317 3.20 -6.98 2.36
N GLU A 318 2.91 -7.04 1.06
CA GLU A 318 3.26 -8.16 0.19
C GLU A 318 4.78 -8.27 -0.01
N ALA A 319 5.49 -7.16 -0.24
CA ALA A 319 6.95 -7.18 -0.30
C ALA A 319 7.57 -7.73 1.01
N ARG A 320 7.00 -7.37 2.17
CA ARG A 320 7.40 -7.90 3.47
C ARG A 320 7.16 -9.41 3.56
N ALA A 321 5.97 -9.87 3.16
CA ALA A 321 5.59 -11.29 3.20
C ALA A 321 6.47 -12.15 2.29
N ILE A 322 6.72 -11.69 1.06
CA ILE A 322 7.62 -12.37 0.09
C ILE A 322 9.03 -12.47 0.66
N THR A 323 9.56 -11.36 1.20
CA THR A 323 10.91 -11.37 1.80
C THR A 323 11.00 -12.38 2.94
N ASN A 324 9.98 -12.43 3.80
CA ASN A 324 9.96 -13.35 4.92
C ASN A 324 9.99 -14.82 4.47
N ALA A 325 9.22 -15.16 3.43
CA ALA A 325 9.24 -16.49 2.84
C ALA A 325 10.62 -16.85 2.27
N ILE A 326 11.23 -15.95 1.47
CA ILE A 326 12.57 -16.16 0.90
C ILE A 326 13.61 -16.41 1.99
N VAL A 327 13.63 -15.57 3.03
CA VAL A 327 14.63 -15.69 4.10
C VAL A 327 14.41 -16.95 4.94
N ALA A 328 13.15 -17.31 5.22
CA ALA A 328 12.77 -18.55 5.91
C ALA A 328 13.17 -19.80 5.12
N GLU A 329 13.13 -19.74 3.78
CA GLU A 329 13.60 -20.79 2.87
C GLU A 329 15.13 -20.82 2.69
N GLY A 330 15.88 -19.95 3.38
CA GLY A 330 17.34 -19.93 3.30
C GLY A 330 17.93 -18.93 2.29
N GLY A 331 17.13 -18.08 1.66
CA GLY A 331 17.63 -17.01 0.78
C GLY A 331 18.49 -16.00 1.55
N ARG A 332 19.65 -15.62 0.99
CA ARG A 332 20.64 -14.73 1.63
C ARG A 332 21.10 -13.54 0.80
N THR A 333 20.77 -13.48 -0.48
CA THR A 333 21.10 -12.34 -1.35
C THR A 333 19.83 -11.73 -1.90
N ILE A 334 19.38 -10.62 -1.31
CA ILE A 334 18.11 -9.97 -1.65
C ILE A 334 18.36 -8.59 -2.22
N VAL A 335 17.69 -8.26 -3.33
CA VAL A 335 17.71 -6.94 -3.94
C VAL A 335 16.35 -6.29 -3.78
N SER A 336 16.26 -5.20 -3.03
CA SER A 336 15.04 -4.39 -2.96
C SER A 336 14.96 -3.44 -4.16
N ALA A 337 13.95 -3.60 -5.02
CA ALA A 337 13.73 -2.75 -6.18
C ALA A 337 12.54 -1.81 -5.96
N GLY A 338 12.84 -0.59 -5.51
CA GLY A 338 11.83 0.36 -5.08
C GLY A 338 12.40 1.65 -4.51
N GLY A 339 11.60 2.36 -3.72
CA GLY A 339 12.09 3.48 -2.91
C GLY A 339 12.30 3.07 -1.44
N ALA A 340 12.64 4.03 -0.58
CA ALA A 340 12.86 3.81 0.86
C ALA A 340 11.78 2.95 1.55
N GLY A 341 10.48 3.16 1.25
CA GLY A 341 9.39 2.35 1.83
C GLY A 341 9.40 0.87 1.39
N THR A 342 9.84 0.58 0.16
CA THR A 342 10.04 -0.80 -0.32
C THR A 342 11.24 -1.43 0.37
N PHE A 343 12.34 -0.69 0.48
CA PHE A 343 13.53 -1.14 1.18
C PHE A 343 13.23 -1.47 2.64
N ASN A 344 12.48 -0.61 3.33
CA ASN A 344 12.03 -0.83 4.69
C ASN A 344 11.13 -2.07 4.81
N ALA A 345 10.19 -2.28 3.89
CA ALA A 345 9.35 -3.47 3.88
C ALA A 345 10.16 -4.77 3.71
N VAL A 346 11.16 -4.75 2.83
CA VAL A 346 12.09 -5.87 2.63
C VAL A 346 12.90 -6.12 3.92
N LEU A 347 13.48 -5.07 4.51
CA LEU A 347 14.20 -5.18 5.78
C LEU A 347 13.33 -5.76 6.91
N GLU A 348 12.10 -5.29 7.06
CA GLU A 348 11.18 -5.83 8.07
C GLU A 348 10.82 -7.29 7.80
N GLY A 349 10.66 -7.68 6.52
CA GLY A 349 10.36 -9.06 6.14
C GLY A 349 11.53 -10.00 6.37
N ALA A 350 12.75 -9.49 6.32
CA ALA A 350 13.97 -10.24 6.57
C ALA A 350 14.19 -10.65 8.04
N HIS A 351 13.37 -10.15 8.98
CA HIS A 351 13.47 -10.58 10.37
C HIS A 351 12.86 -11.98 10.54
N LEU A 352 13.69 -12.95 10.94
CA LEU A 352 13.27 -14.25 11.43
C LEU A 352 13.42 -14.28 12.95
N GLU A 353 12.35 -14.68 13.66
CA GLU A 353 12.35 -14.76 15.13
C GLU A 353 12.83 -13.47 15.84
N GLY A 354 12.63 -12.32 15.19
CA GLY A 354 13.01 -11.00 15.72
C GLY A 354 14.41 -10.51 15.37
N ALA A 355 15.19 -11.24 14.57
CA ALA A 355 16.52 -10.83 14.11
C ALA A 355 16.70 -11.04 12.60
N VAL A 356 17.60 -10.26 11.99
CA VAL A 356 18.02 -10.49 10.61
C VAL A 356 19.16 -11.52 10.59
N PRO A 357 19.15 -12.53 9.70
CA PRO A 357 20.26 -13.47 9.59
C PRO A 357 21.60 -12.74 9.35
N PRO A 358 22.68 -13.12 10.06
CA PRO A 358 23.95 -12.39 10.02
C PRO A 358 24.66 -12.47 8.66
N ASP A 359 24.31 -13.48 7.86
CA ASP A 359 24.79 -13.75 6.51
C ASP A 359 23.91 -13.13 5.41
N LEU A 360 22.80 -12.47 5.76
CA LEU A 360 21.94 -11.80 4.80
C LEU A 360 22.63 -10.56 4.20
N ARG A 361 22.68 -10.49 2.88
CA ARG A 361 23.10 -9.33 2.10
C ARG A 361 21.88 -8.69 1.45
N LEU A 362 21.72 -7.39 1.68
CA LEU A 362 20.63 -6.60 1.11
C LEU A 362 21.19 -5.54 0.15
N ALA A 363 20.78 -5.61 -1.11
CA ALA A 363 21.07 -4.59 -2.11
C ALA A 363 19.85 -3.69 -2.32
N PHE A 364 20.10 -2.46 -2.79
CA PHE A 364 19.04 -1.49 -3.06
C PHE A 364 19.09 -1.00 -4.50
N LEU A 365 18.19 -1.51 -5.33
CA LEU A 365 17.97 -1.04 -6.70
C LEU A 365 17.04 0.17 -6.66
N ARG A 366 17.64 1.35 -6.84
CA ARG A 366 16.99 2.65 -6.68
C ARG A 366 15.92 2.84 -7.75
N LYS A 367 14.68 3.09 -7.31
CA LYS A 367 13.54 3.39 -8.19
C LYS A 367 12.92 4.76 -7.89
N GLY A 368 13.57 5.58 -7.07
CA GLY A 368 13.14 6.93 -6.74
C GLY A 368 14.28 7.91 -6.46
N SER A 369 13.98 9.20 -6.62
CA SER A 369 14.94 10.30 -6.44
C SER A 369 15.35 10.59 -4.99
N ALA A 370 14.61 10.07 -4.00
CA ALA A 370 14.80 10.38 -2.57
C ALA A 370 15.45 9.23 -1.77
N ASP A 371 16.27 8.43 -2.46
CA ASP A 371 16.84 7.19 -1.94
C ASP A 371 18.27 7.41 -1.42
N LEU A 372 18.38 8.11 -0.28
CA LEU A 372 19.67 8.55 0.28
C LEU A 372 20.62 7.38 0.62
N VAL A 373 20.08 6.27 1.12
CA VAL A 373 20.87 5.05 1.41
C VAL A 373 21.51 4.51 0.14
N GLY A 374 20.74 4.40 -0.96
CA GLY A 374 21.26 3.91 -2.24
C GLY A 374 22.35 4.81 -2.82
N LYS A 375 22.17 6.14 -2.74
CA LYS A 375 23.20 7.12 -3.11
C LYS A 375 24.48 6.92 -2.30
N ARG A 376 24.35 6.74 -0.98
CA ARG A 376 25.49 6.52 -0.07
C ARG A 376 26.25 5.23 -0.37
N LEU A 377 25.54 4.19 -0.80
CA LEU A 377 26.10 2.90 -1.20
C LEU A 377 26.75 2.93 -2.59
N GLY A 378 26.66 4.05 -3.32
CA GLY A 378 27.23 4.20 -4.66
C GLY A 378 26.43 3.50 -5.74
N ILE A 379 25.12 3.29 -5.54
CA ILE A 379 24.26 2.65 -6.55
C ILE A 379 23.72 3.73 -7.50
N PRO A 380 23.97 3.63 -8.83
CA PRO A 380 23.42 4.53 -9.84
C PRO A 380 21.88 4.56 -9.89
N ASP A 381 21.33 5.59 -10.53
CA ASP A 381 19.88 5.73 -10.79
C ASP A 381 19.42 5.04 -12.10
N GLU A 382 20.34 4.86 -13.03
CA GLU A 382 20.12 4.19 -14.31
C GLU A 382 20.10 2.67 -14.05
N LEU A 383 19.11 1.96 -14.63
CA LEU A 383 18.85 0.56 -14.28
C LEU A 383 20.04 -0.33 -14.60
N GLN A 384 20.63 -0.17 -15.78
CA GLN A 384 21.72 -1.03 -16.26
C GLN A 384 22.96 -0.84 -15.38
N ALA A 385 23.34 0.42 -15.14
CA ALA A 385 24.46 0.77 -14.27
C ALA A 385 24.21 0.37 -12.80
N ALA A 386 22.97 0.42 -12.32
CA ALA A 386 22.60 -0.03 -10.98
C ALA A 386 22.73 -1.55 -10.82
N VAL A 387 22.25 -2.32 -11.80
CA VAL A 387 22.40 -3.78 -11.81
C VAL A 387 23.88 -4.17 -11.87
N GLU A 388 24.67 -3.53 -12.74
CA GLU A 388 26.11 -3.75 -12.82
C GLU A 388 26.81 -3.47 -11.49
N ALA A 389 26.52 -2.33 -10.85
CA ALA A 389 27.12 -1.97 -9.57
C ALA A 389 26.74 -2.93 -8.43
N ILE A 390 25.49 -3.42 -8.43
CA ILE A 390 25.01 -4.41 -7.46
C ILE A 390 25.71 -5.75 -7.67
N LEU A 391 25.80 -6.24 -8.91
CA LEU A 391 26.44 -7.52 -9.24
C LEU A 391 27.94 -7.49 -8.92
N ASP A 392 28.67 -6.46 -9.35
CA ASP A 392 30.09 -6.26 -9.01
C ASP A 392 30.28 -6.18 -7.48
N GLY A 393 29.35 -5.55 -6.77
CA GLY A 393 29.34 -5.52 -5.31
C GLY A 393 29.12 -6.90 -4.68
N ILE A 394 28.19 -7.70 -5.20
CA ILE A 394 27.91 -9.06 -4.73
C ILE A 394 29.10 -10.00 -4.99
N GLU A 395 29.66 -9.97 -6.21
CA GLU A 395 30.75 -10.84 -6.66
C GLU A 395 32.06 -10.56 -5.92
N ALA A 396 32.34 -9.29 -5.63
CA ALA A 396 33.51 -8.89 -4.86
C ALA A 396 33.28 -8.91 -3.34
N ASP A 397 32.13 -9.40 -2.87
CA ASP A 397 31.71 -9.40 -1.46
C ASP A 397 31.84 -8.02 -0.78
N ARG A 398 31.47 -6.96 -1.50
CA ARG A 398 31.55 -5.58 -1.02
C ARG A 398 30.24 -5.19 -0.36
N SER A 399 30.30 -5.03 0.95
CA SER A 399 29.18 -4.56 1.74
C SER A 399 29.59 -3.49 2.77
N VAL A 400 28.61 -2.67 3.14
CA VAL A 400 28.69 -1.74 4.26
C VAL A 400 27.78 -2.28 5.35
N GLN A 401 28.34 -2.50 6.54
CA GLN A 401 27.54 -2.85 7.71
C GLN A 401 26.70 -1.64 8.14
N ALA A 402 25.39 -1.85 8.29
CA ALA A 402 24.46 -0.85 8.80
C ALA A 402 23.73 -1.40 10.02
N ASP A 403 23.63 -0.56 11.06
CA ASP A 403 22.80 -0.86 12.22
C ASP A 403 21.32 -0.84 11.82
N ILE A 404 20.52 -1.66 12.48
CA ILE A 404 19.06 -1.63 12.40
C ILE A 404 18.58 -0.96 13.67
N LEU A 405 17.76 0.07 13.55
CA LEU A 405 17.10 0.71 14.68
C LEU A 405 15.69 0.15 14.84
N ALA A 406 15.40 -0.42 16.00
CA ALA A 406 14.03 -0.71 16.42
C ALA A 406 13.36 0.58 16.90
N VAL A 407 12.14 0.81 16.42
CA VAL A 407 11.24 1.87 16.87
C VAL A 407 10.04 1.21 17.52
N GLU A 408 9.91 1.42 18.82
CA GLU A 408 8.82 0.86 19.62
C GLU A 408 7.90 1.96 20.11
N THR A 409 6.59 1.75 20.01
CA THR A 409 5.61 2.56 20.74
C THR A 409 5.01 1.74 21.86
N THR A 410 4.72 2.39 22.98
CA THR A 410 3.95 1.82 24.08
C THR A 410 2.79 2.74 24.34
N GLU A 411 1.60 2.32 23.90
CA GLU A 411 0.34 3.06 24.06
C GLU A 411 -0.06 3.18 25.55
N PRO A 412 -0.95 4.13 25.90
CA PRO A 412 -1.42 4.29 27.27
C PRO A 412 -2.11 3.05 27.86
N ASP A 413 -2.67 2.17 27.02
CA ASP A 413 -3.29 0.90 27.39
C ASP A 413 -2.26 -0.25 27.51
N GLY A 414 -0.99 0.02 27.25
CA GLY A 414 0.10 -0.95 27.27
C GLY A 414 0.35 -1.68 25.95
N ALA A 415 -0.45 -1.43 24.89
CA ALA A 415 -0.21 -2.03 23.59
C ALA A 415 1.15 -1.59 23.01
N VAL A 416 1.91 -2.54 22.49
CA VAL A 416 3.23 -2.29 21.91
C VAL A 416 3.20 -2.50 20.40
N GLN A 417 3.69 -1.52 19.65
CA GLN A 417 3.98 -1.67 18.23
C GLN A 417 5.47 -1.53 18.00
N ARG A 418 6.05 -2.38 17.14
CA ARG A 418 7.46 -2.33 16.78
C ARG A 418 7.63 -2.23 15.26
N ARG A 419 8.53 -1.35 14.83
CA ARG A 419 8.98 -1.16 13.45
C ARG A 419 10.50 -1.11 13.43
N TYR A 420 11.10 -1.22 12.25
CA TYR A 420 12.55 -1.13 12.08
C TYR A 420 12.93 -0.07 11.05
N LEU A 421 14.11 0.53 11.16
CA LEU A 421 14.65 1.46 10.16
C LEU A 421 16.18 1.35 10.05
N VAL A 422 16.73 1.68 8.88
CA VAL A 422 18.18 1.73 8.59
C VAL A 422 18.61 3.13 8.15
N GLY A 423 17.71 3.94 7.60
CA GLY A 423 18.01 5.29 7.15
C GLY A 423 17.83 6.32 8.27
N PHE A 424 16.63 6.91 8.31
CA PHE A 424 16.29 7.97 9.24
C PHE A 424 14.81 7.98 9.61
N GLY A 425 14.52 8.59 10.75
CA GLY A 425 13.18 8.74 11.26
C GLY A 425 13.04 9.98 12.13
N GLY A 426 11.93 10.07 12.85
CA GLY A 426 11.73 11.17 13.79
C GLY A 426 10.27 11.49 14.07
N LEU A 427 10.05 12.59 14.77
CA LEU A 427 8.72 13.07 15.19
C LEU A 427 8.63 14.60 15.12
N GLY A 428 7.48 15.14 15.49
CA GLY A 428 7.14 16.55 15.27
C GLY A 428 6.88 16.79 13.78
N VAL A 429 7.41 17.88 13.22
CA VAL A 429 7.32 18.16 11.79
C VAL A 429 7.83 16.98 10.94
N PHE A 430 8.91 16.31 11.34
CA PHE A 430 9.46 15.17 10.61
C PHE A 430 8.57 13.92 10.64
N GLY A 431 7.82 13.72 11.72
CA GLY A 431 6.83 12.64 11.82
C GLY A 431 5.66 12.81 10.84
N GLU A 432 5.38 14.07 10.48
CA GLU A 432 4.28 14.45 9.58
C GLU A 432 4.66 14.46 8.10
N VAL A 433 5.96 14.49 7.75
CA VAL A 433 6.41 14.52 6.34
C VAL A 433 5.81 13.37 5.52
N PRO A 434 5.86 12.10 5.97
CA PRO A 434 5.26 10.98 5.26
C PRO A 434 3.78 11.16 4.90
N ARG A 435 2.98 11.86 5.72
CA ARG A 435 1.54 12.11 5.44
C ARG A 435 1.36 12.78 4.08
N PHE A 436 2.29 13.65 3.70
CA PHE A 436 2.26 14.37 2.44
C PHE A 436 3.06 13.61 1.37
N THR A 437 4.24 13.07 1.69
CA THR A 437 5.13 12.47 0.68
C THR A 437 4.75 11.05 0.25
N GLU A 438 4.05 10.27 1.09
CA GLU A 438 3.55 8.93 0.72
C GLU A 438 2.36 8.99 -0.24
N SER A 439 1.63 10.11 -0.27
CA SER A 439 0.47 10.25 -1.13
C SER A 439 0.86 10.04 -2.60
N ARG A 440 0.14 9.14 -3.30
CA ARG A 440 0.33 8.94 -4.74
C ARG A 440 0.12 10.23 -5.55
N LEU A 441 -0.54 11.24 -4.97
CA LEU A 441 -0.66 12.59 -5.51
C LEU A 441 0.71 13.28 -5.59
N ILE A 442 1.50 13.33 -4.52
CA ILE A 442 2.85 13.92 -4.58
C ILE A 442 3.79 13.13 -5.51
N LYS A 443 3.66 11.79 -5.59
CA LYS A 443 4.41 10.97 -6.57
C LYS A 443 4.05 11.28 -8.03
N VAL A 444 2.88 11.86 -8.29
CA VAL A 444 2.48 12.34 -9.63
C VAL A 444 3.03 13.74 -9.87
N TYR A 445 2.97 14.60 -8.86
CA TYR A 445 3.61 15.92 -8.93
C TYR A 445 5.13 15.84 -9.00
N LYS A 446 5.77 14.72 -8.61
CA LYS A 446 7.24 14.49 -8.74
C LYS A 446 7.78 14.76 -10.14
N GLY A 447 7.04 14.41 -11.20
CA GLY A 447 7.48 14.70 -12.58
C GLY A 447 7.46 16.20 -12.91
N VAL A 448 6.54 16.96 -12.31
CA VAL A 448 6.36 18.40 -12.56
C VAL A 448 7.27 19.23 -11.63
N LEU A 449 7.30 18.92 -10.34
CA LEU A 449 8.11 19.61 -9.34
C LEU A 449 9.58 19.19 -9.39
N GLY A 450 9.89 17.94 -9.75
CA GLY A 450 11.27 17.49 -10.00
C GLY A 450 11.89 18.19 -11.20
N ALA A 451 11.11 18.46 -12.25
CA ALA A 451 11.55 19.26 -13.39
C ALA A 451 11.78 20.75 -13.06
N LEU A 452 11.08 21.30 -12.05
CA LEU A 452 11.18 22.71 -11.66
C LEU A 452 12.16 22.98 -10.50
N LEU A 453 12.36 22.03 -9.59
CA LEU A 453 13.08 22.22 -8.32
C LEU A 453 14.11 21.12 -8.01
N GLY A 454 14.35 20.18 -8.94
CA GLY A 454 15.25 19.04 -8.75
C GLY A 454 14.74 17.98 -7.76
N ASP A 455 15.59 17.00 -7.46
CA ASP A 455 15.23 15.80 -6.67
C ASP A 455 14.74 16.08 -5.25
N LEU A 456 15.14 17.22 -4.66
CA LEU A 456 14.74 17.62 -3.32
C LEU A 456 13.40 18.36 -3.27
N GLY A 457 12.87 18.82 -4.41
CA GLY A 457 11.60 19.59 -4.48
C GLY A 457 10.42 18.90 -3.77
N PRO A 458 10.14 17.60 -4.03
CA PRO A 458 9.06 16.87 -3.37
C PRO A 458 9.24 16.75 -1.85
N PHE A 459 10.47 16.56 -1.37
CA PHE A 459 10.76 16.49 0.06
C PHE A 459 10.52 17.84 0.73
N PHE A 460 11.00 18.94 0.13
CA PHE A 460 10.78 20.29 0.66
C PHE A 460 9.31 20.71 0.66
N VAL A 461 8.54 20.33 -0.36
CA VAL A 461 7.08 20.55 -0.36
C VAL A 461 6.42 19.75 0.75
N GLY A 462 6.78 18.47 0.91
CA GLY A 462 6.31 17.65 2.02
C GLY A 462 6.64 18.26 3.39
N LEU A 463 7.87 18.75 3.55
CA LEU A 463 8.33 19.42 4.77
C LEU A 463 7.59 20.73 5.04
N ALA A 464 7.32 21.54 4.02
CA ALA A 464 6.56 22.78 4.16
C ALA A 464 5.10 22.51 4.57
N LEU A 465 4.44 21.53 3.94
CA LEU A 465 3.08 21.13 4.30
C LEU A 465 3.02 20.52 5.70
N ALA A 466 3.97 19.67 6.06
CA ALA A 466 4.12 19.12 7.40
C ALA A 466 4.32 20.21 8.45
N THR A 467 5.14 21.22 8.13
CA THR A 467 5.35 22.39 9.00
C THR A 467 4.05 23.17 9.18
N ALA A 468 3.33 23.47 8.10
CA ALA A 468 2.05 24.18 8.19
C ALA A 468 1.02 23.40 9.01
N TRP A 469 0.91 22.09 8.78
CA TRP A 469 0.00 21.21 9.50
C TRP A 469 0.35 21.10 10.99
N TRP A 470 1.61 20.87 11.32
CA TRP A 470 2.08 20.85 12.71
C TRP A 470 1.78 22.16 13.44
N ARG A 471 1.87 23.30 12.75
CA ARG A 471 1.52 24.61 13.33
C ARG A 471 0.02 24.76 13.56
N ILE A 472 -0.83 24.22 12.69
CA ILE A 472 -2.26 24.14 12.94
C ILE A 472 -2.52 23.31 14.19
N GLN A 473 -1.89 22.14 14.33
CA GLN A 473 -2.03 21.31 15.53
C GLN A 473 -1.57 22.05 16.80
N LEU A 474 -0.47 22.80 16.72
CA LEU A 474 0.02 23.61 17.83
C LEU A 474 -1.00 24.68 18.24
N LEU A 475 -1.58 25.41 17.27
CA LEU A 475 -2.60 26.43 17.54
C LEU A 475 -3.89 25.84 18.12
N LEU A 476 -4.20 24.59 17.78
CA LEU A 476 -5.33 23.84 18.33
C LEU A 476 -5.04 23.21 19.70
N GLY A 477 -3.85 23.44 20.28
CA GLY A 477 -3.45 22.85 21.56
C GLY A 477 -3.25 21.34 21.51
N ARG A 478 -2.96 20.77 20.34
CA ARG A 478 -2.84 19.31 20.12
C ARG A 478 -1.40 18.82 20.04
N VAL A 479 -0.41 19.70 20.20
CA VAL A 479 1.01 19.34 20.22
C VAL A 479 1.47 19.27 21.68
N PRO A 480 1.67 18.05 22.24
CA PRO A 480 2.09 17.92 23.63
C PRO A 480 3.54 18.35 23.81
N SER A 481 3.88 18.80 25.02
CA SER A 481 5.28 18.85 25.44
C SER A 481 5.80 17.42 25.59
N MET A 482 7.08 17.19 25.29
CA MET A 482 7.69 15.86 25.39
C MET A 482 9.01 15.96 26.14
N SER A 483 9.25 15.00 27.04
CA SER A 483 10.57 14.77 27.62
C SER A 483 11.35 13.81 26.74
N LEU A 484 12.68 13.98 26.70
CA LEU A 484 13.58 13.12 25.96
C LEU A 484 14.56 12.47 26.92
N THR A 485 14.81 11.18 26.76
CA THR A 485 15.91 10.48 27.43
C THR A 485 16.88 10.00 26.36
N LEU A 486 18.10 10.54 26.40
CA LEU A 486 19.19 10.29 25.48
C LEU A 486 20.23 9.43 26.20
N ASP A 487 20.18 8.11 26.00
CA ASP A 487 20.83 7.13 26.88
C ASP A 487 20.47 7.36 28.35
N ASP A 488 21.37 7.94 29.14
CA ASP A 488 21.17 8.24 30.57
C ASP A 488 20.84 9.72 30.83
N LEU A 489 20.97 10.58 29.81
CA LEU A 489 20.69 12.01 29.92
C LEU A 489 19.19 12.28 29.77
N GLN A 490 18.56 12.76 30.84
CA GLN A 490 17.18 13.23 30.80
C GLN A 490 17.12 14.71 30.42
N ILE A 491 16.25 15.02 29.45
CA ILE A 491 15.93 16.38 29.03
C ILE A 491 14.48 16.65 29.44
N PRO A 492 14.23 17.76 30.17
CA PRO A 492 12.90 18.06 30.68
C PRO A 492 11.88 18.26 29.54
N PRO A 493 10.57 18.18 29.85
CA PRO A 493 9.53 18.40 28.87
C PRO A 493 9.64 19.76 28.17
N GLU A 494 9.65 19.74 26.83
CA GLU A 494 9.60 20.93 25.99
C GLU A 494 8.72 20.69 24.76
N ILE A 495 8.31 21.77 24.09
CA ILE A 495 7.66 21.67 22.77
C ILE A 495 8.76 21.53 21.71
N TRP A 496 8.93 20.31 21.21
CA TRP A 496 9.87 20.01 20.14
C TRP A 496 9.22 20.24 18.77
N GLY A 497 9.78 21.16 17.98
CA GLY A 497 9.35 21.38 16.61
C GLY A 497 9.69 20.19 15.71
N ALA A 498 10.84 19.56 15.96
CA ALA A 498 11.23 18.31 15.33
C ALA A 498 12.19 17.55 16.23
N VAL A 499 12.14 16.22 16.19
CA VAL A 499 13.21 15.35 16.69
C VAL A 499 13.57 14.41 15.56
N LEU A 500 14.81 14.48 15.08
CA LEU A 500 15.32 13.66 13.99
C LEU A 500 16.19 12.55 14.55
N VAL A 501 16.08 11.36 13.97
CA VAL A 501 16.89 10.18 14.29
C VAL A 501 17.60 9.77 13.01
N LEU A 502 18.93 9.78 13.01
CA LEU A 502 19.78 9.50 11.85
C LEU A 502 20.69 8.33 12.17
N ASN A 503 20.56 7.24 11.43
CA ASN A 503 21.32 6.02 11.68
C ASN A 503 22.72 6.01 11.05
N GLY A 504 23.03 6.99 10.20
CA GLY A 504 24.35 7.14 9.61
C GLY A 504 24.47 8.36 8.72
N ASP A 505 25.62 8.50 8.09
CA ASP A 505 25.89 9.47 7.04
C ASP A 505 25.22 9.01 5.75
N LEU A 506 24.14 9.71 5.40
CA LEU A 506 23.31 9.43 4.23
C LEU A 506 23.72 10.27 3.00
N GLY A 507 24.89 10.92 3.05
CA GLY A 507 25.46 11.71 1.96
C GLY A 507 25.17 13.22 2.05
N ASP A 508 25.72 13.97 1.09
CA ASP A 508 25.74 15.43 1.10
C ASP A 508 24.36 16.09 1.04
N GLU A 509 23.35 15.37 0.56
CA GLU A 509 21.96 15.84 0.52
C GLU A 509 21.31 15.92 1.90
N LEU A 510 21.84 15.18 2.88
CA LEU A 510 21.40 15.21 4.27
C LEU A 510 22.63 15.37 5.19
N PRO A 511 23.24 16.57 5.24
CA PRO A 511 24.50 16.81 5.95
C PRO A 511 24.38 16.62 7.47
N LEU A 512 23.16 16.45 7.99
CA LEU A 512 22.88 16.15 9.38
C LEU A 512 23.50 14.82 9.85
N GLY A 513 23.69 13.87 8.92
CA GLY A 513 24.36 12.59 9.19
C GLY A 513 25.90 12.66 9.10
N ARG A 514 26.49 13.80 8.71
CA ARG A 514 27.92 13.91 8.39
C ARG A 514 28.80 13.31 9.48
N GLY A 515 29.68 12.39 9.07
CA GLY A 515 30.67 11.74 9.93
C GLY A 515 30.11 10.66 10.86
N LEU A 516 28.84 10.27 10.72
CA LEU A 516 28.25 9.16 11.47
C LEU A 516 28.37 7.85 10.66
N PRO A 517 29.06 6.80 11.14
CA PRO A 517 29.09 5.52 10.43
C PRO A 517 27.72 4.83 10.49
N LEU A 518 27.32 4.16 9.41
CA LEU A 518 26.04 3.42 9.34
C LEU A 518 25.97 2.24 10.32
N GLY A 519 27.10 1.62 10.67
CA GLY A 519 27.19 0.44 11.55
C GLY A 519 27.94 0.70 12.85
N GLY A 520 27.87 1.93 13.38
CA GLY A 520 28.65 2.39 14.54
C GLY A 520 28.20 1.85 15.90
N GLY A 521 27.10 1.09 15.97
CA GLY A 521 26.40 0.74 17.19
C GLY A 521 25.74 1.95 17.88
N SER A 522 25.45 3.03 17.14
CA SER A 522 24.86 4.26 17.67
C SER A 522 24.23 5.10 16.55
N PHE A 523 23.30 5.98 16.91
CA PHE A 523 22.62 6.88 15.98
C PHE A 523 22.61 8.30 16.51
N ARG A 524 22.47 9.28 15.61
CA ARG A 524 22.42 10.71 15.98
C ARG A 524 20.98 11.17 16.17
N VAL A 525 20.74 11.82 17.30
CA VAL A 525 19.50 12.54 17.60
C VAL A 525 19.73 14.02 17.46
N ILE A 526 18.84 14.70 16.73
CA ILE A 526 18.80 16.15 16.59
C ILE A 526 17.41 16.63 17.01
N ALA A 527 17.30 17.16 18.24
CA ALA A 527 16.05 17.66 18.78
C ALA A 527 16.01 19.19 18.71
N LEU A 528 15.01 19.75 18.04
CA LEU A 528 14.85 21.17 17.77
C LEU A 528 13.74 21.77 18.63
N ARG A 529 14.11 22.65 19.55
CA ARG A 529 13.14 23.36 20.40
C ARG A 529 12.32 24.33 19.55
N TYR A 530 11.00 24.34 19.72
CA TYR A 530 10.17 25.34 19.08
C TYR A 530 10.16 26.64 19.88
N LYS A 531 10.84 27.67 19.35
CA LYS A 531 10.87 29.03 19.92
C LYS A 531 10.10 30.06 19.06
N GLY A 532 9.16 29.59 18.24
CA GLY A 532 8.40 30.40 17.28
C GLY A 532 8.90 30.29 15.83
N LEU A 533 8.21 30.99 14.92
CA LEU A 533 8.43 30.84 13.46
C LEU A 533 9.82 31.28 13.00
N ARG A 534 10.27 32.45 13.47
CA ARG A 534 11.55 33.02 13.03
C ARG A 534 12.71 32.11 13.42
N PRO A 535 12.81 31.59 14.66
CA PRO A 535 13.77 30.55 15.01
C PRO A 535 13.62 29.27 14.16
N ALA A 536 12.40 28.80 13.93
CA ALA A 536 12.16 27.59 13.12
C ALA A 536 12.70 27.72 11.69
N LEU A 537 12.50 28.87 11.02
CA LEU A 537 13.06 29.11 9.69
C LEU A 537 14.59 29.16 9.69
N ARG A 538 15.21 29.72 10.74
CA ARG A 538 16.67 29.70 10.92
C ARG A 538 17.19 28.28 11.15
N GLN A 539 16.50 27.49 11.97
CA GLN A 539 16.81 26.07 12.20
C GLN A 539 16.74 25.28 10.89
N MET A 540 15.70 25.46 10.07
CA MET A 540 15.57 24.79 8.77
C MET A 540 16.74 25.14 7.83
N LYS A 541 17.13 26.42 7.76
CA LYS A 541 18.27 26.86 6.95
C LYS A 541 19.58 26.24 7.44
N ALA A 542 19.80 26.23 8.76
CA ALA A 542 21.01 25.67 9.38
C ALA A 542 21.07 24.14 9.25
N ALA A 543 19.92 23.46 9.31
CA ALA A 543 19.84 22.03 9.10
C ALA A 543 20.20 21.65 7.66
N ARG A 544 19.74 22.45 6.67
CA ARG A 544 20.07 22.24 5.25
C ARG A 544 21.56 22.41 4.95
N SER A 545 22.26 23.32 5.63
CA SER A 545 23.69 23.55 5.43
C SER A 545 24.58 22.71 6.35
N GLY A 546 24.01 21.92 7.26
CA GLY A 546 24.75 21.21 8.31
C GLY A 546 25.26 22.11 9.45
N ALA A 547 25.10 23.43 9.38
CA ALA A 547 25.59 24.39 10.38
C ALA A 547 25.02 24.16 11.79
N ILE A 548 23.88 23.46 11.88
CA ILE A 548 23.27 23.08 13.15
C ILE A 548 24.11 22.06 13.94
N LEU A 549 24.98 21.31 13.27
CA LEU A 549 25.91 20.38 13.91
C LEU A 549 27.10 21.12 14.53
N ASP A 550 27.50 22.23 13.94
CA ASP A 550 28.69 22.99 14.34
C ASP A 550 28.39 23.88 15.57
N ASP A 551 27.17 24.41 15.69
CA ASP A 551 26.74 25.27 16.80
C ASP A 551 25.27 24.99 17.18
N PRO A 552 24.97 23.85 17.84
CA PRO A 552 23.59 23.44 18.12
C PRO A 552 22.86 24.39 19.07
N GLU A 553 23.55 24.95 20.06
CA GLU A 553 22.95 25.81 21.09
C GLU A 553 22.39 27.11 20.49
N ARG A 554 23.13 27.73 19.56
CA ARG A 554 22.67 28.93 18.83
C ARG A 554 21.33 28.74 18.13
N TYR A 555 21.06 27.52 17.67
CA TYR A 555 19.80 27.17 17.02
C TYR A 555 18.76 26.58 17.97
N GLY A 556 19.04 26.49 19.28
CA GLY A 556 18.17 25.83 20.24
C GLY A 556 18.00 24.35 19.94
N ALA A 557 19.03 23.71 19.41
CA ALA A 557 19.08 22.29 19.10
C ALA A 557 19.82 21.52 20.19
N VAL A 558 19.44 20.25 20.37
CA VAL A 558 20.23 19.26 21.10
C VAL A 558 20.69 18.22 20.08
N VAL A 559 22.01 18.09 19.92
CA VAL A 559 22.63 17.13 19.00
C VAL A 559 23.45 16.15 19.82
N ARG A 560 23.13 14.85 19.75
CA ARG A 560 23.84 13.79 20.46
C ARG A 560 23.90 12.52 19.62
N THR A 561 24.98 11.77 19.74
CA THR A 561 25.05 10.38 19.27
C THR A 561 24.77 9.47 20.45
N VAL A 562 23.78 8.60 20.33
CA VAL A 562 23.23 7.77 21.42
C VAL A 562 22.99 6.34 20.95
N ARG A 563 22.78 5.42 21.90
CA ARG A 563 22.32 4.05 21.60
C ARG A 563 20.82 3.88 21.80
N ARG A 564 20.24 4.71 22.65
CA ARG A 564 18.82 4.68 23.03
C ARG A 564 18.27 6.09 23.10
N LEU A 565 17.08 6.28 22.53
CA LEU A 565 16.27 7.48 22.68
C LEU A 565 14.90 7.04 23.19
N ALA A 566 14.43 7.63 24.28
CA ALA A 566 13.03 7.55 24.68
C ALA A 566 12.39 8.93 24.58
N VAL A 567 11.18 8.98 24.04
CA VAL A 567 10.36 10.18 23.93
C VAL A 567 9.06 9.93 24.66
N ARG A 568 8.78 10.75 25.68
CA ARG A 568 7.56 10.61 26.48
C ARG A 568 6.76 11.91 26.44
N PRO A 569 5.55 11.90 25.87
CA PRO A 569 4.68 13.06 25.91
C PRO A 569 4.16 13.30 27.33
N THR A 570 3.92 14.56 27.69
CA THR A 570 3.32 14.93 28.98
C THR A 570 1.83 14.60 29.04
N GLU A 571 1.18 14.54 27.88
CA GLU A 571 -0.25 14.30 27.71
C GLU A 571 -0.47 13.27 26.58
N ALA A 572 -1.53 12.47 26.70
CA ALA A 572 -1.84 11.39 25.74
C ALA A 572 -2.50 11.90 24.45
N HIS A 573 -1.85 12.84 23.78
CA HIS A 573 -2.25 13.33 22.46
C HIS A 573 -1.65 12.48 21.35
N GLU A 574 -2.40 12.33 20.26
CA GLU A 574 -1.92 11.65 19.06
C GLU A 574 -0.78 12.43 18.39
N TYR A 575 0.29 11.74 18.06
CA TYR A 575 1.37 12.26 17.24
C TYR A 575 1.92 11.19 16.31
N MET A 576 2.57 11.67 15.24
CA MET A 576 3.14 10.81 14.21
C MET A 576 4.64 10.58 14.44
N VAL A 577 5.07 9.35 14.20
CA VAL A 577 6.47 8.95 14.09
C VAL A 577 6.74 8.54 12.65
N ASN A 578 7.81 9.08 12.08
CA ASN A 578 8.34 8.70 10.78
C ASN A 578 9.39 7.61 10.96
N VAL A 579 9.27 6.54 10.18
CA VAL A 579 10.16 5.37 10.17
C VAL A 579 10.55 5.08 8.72
N ASP A 580 11.73 5.55 8.27
CA ASP A 580 12.21 5.41 6.88
C ASP A 580 11.21 5.84 5.80
N GLY A 581 10.47 6.93 6.07
CA GLY A 581 9.44 7.45 5.19
C GLY A 581 8.07 6.80 5.38
N GLY A 582 7.96 5.78 6.24
CA GLY A 582 6.72 5.19 6.73
C GLY A 582 6.12 5.95 7.92
N ARG A 583 4.88 5.60 8.28
CA ARG A 583 4.11 6.25 9.35
C ARG A 583 3.76 5.29 10.47
N MET A 584 3.93 5.77 11.71
CA MET A 584 3.46 5.10 12.93
C MET A 584 2.75 6.13 13.81
N LEU A 585 1.45 5.94 14.03
CA LEU A 585 0.61 6.81 14.88
C LEU A 585 0.65 6.26 16.31
N THR A 586 0.80 7.15 17.29
CA THR A 586 0.78 6.76 18.70
C THR A 586 0.31 7.90 19.61
N ARG A 587 -0.14 7.57 20.81
CA ARG A 587 -0.41 8.52 21.91
C ARG A 587 0.57 8.36 23.08
N GLY A 588 1.41 7.33 23.02
CA GLY A 588 2.19 6.85 24.14
C GLY A 588 3.67 7.21 24.05
N GLN A 589 4.50 6.43 24.74
CA GLN A 589 5.96 6.58 24.71
C GLN A 589 6.52 5.98 23.41
N VAL A 590 7.52 6.62 22.82
CA VAL A 590 8.30 6.05 21.71
C VAL A 590 9.73 5.76 22.17
N ARG A 591 10.30 4.63 21.75
CA ARG A 591 11.71 4.27 21.97
C ARG A 591 12.39 3.94 20.66
N PHE A 592 13.58 4.50 20.47
CA PHE A 592 14.50 4.12 19.40
C PHE A 592 15.70 3.44 20.05
N SER A 593 16.13 2.31 19.50
CA SER A 593 17.31 1.60 19.97
C SER A 593 17.95 0.79 18.85
N VAL A 594 19.27 0.60 18.92
CA VAL A 594 19.97 -0.33 18.02
C VAL A 594 19.53 -1.75 18.35
N SER A 595 18.97 -2.48 17.37
CA SER A 595 18.43 -3.83 17.54
C SER A 595 19.21 -4.92 16.80
N GLY A 596 20.03 -4.56 15.83
CA GLY A 596 20.77 -5.52 15.02
C GLY A 596 21.62 -4.84 13.96
N ARG A 597 22.10 -5.63 12.99
CA ARG A 597 22.87 -5.15 11.84
C ARG A 597 22.45 -5.90 10.57
N VAL A 598 22.69 -5.27 9.42
CA VAL A 598 22.52 -5.87 8.10
C VAL A 598 23.67 -5.45 7.19
N ALA A 599 24.13 -6.38 6.34
CA ALA A 599 25.12 -6.10 5.31
C ALA A 599 24.43 -5.46 4.09
N LEU A 600 24.78 -4.22 3.76
CA LEU A 600 24.25 -3.53 2.58
C LEU A 600 25.25 -3.61 1.43
N VAL A 601 24.85 -4.17 0.28
CA VAL A 601 25.72 -4.27 -0.90
C VAL A 601 26.12 -2.87 -1.38
N SER A 602 27.41 -2.67 -1.67
CA SER A 602 27.95 -1.39 -2.12
C SER A 602 28.53 -1.44 -3.53
N GLY A 603 28.10 -0.48 -4.35
CA GLY A 603 28.66 -0.19 -5.67
C GLY A 603 29.92 0.67 -5.64
N LEU A 604 30.34 1.15 -4.46
CA LEU A 604 31.60 1.89 -4.34
C LEU A 604 32.77 0.92 -4.50
N ARG A 605 33.54 1.08 -5.57
CA ARG A 605 34.84 0.42 -5.67
C ARG A 605 35.72 0.92 -4.53
N ALA A 606 36.44 0.01 -3.88
CA ALA A 606 37.47 0.40 -2.92
C ALA A 606 38.34 1.44 -3.62
N ARG A 607 38.43 2.66 -3.06
CA ARG A 607 39.38 3.65 -3.57
C ARG A 607 40.73 2.96 -3.40
N GLY A 608 41.33 2.54 -4.51
CA GLY A 608 42.71 2.08 -4.50
C GLY A 608 43.49 3.13 -3.73
N VAL A 609 44.13 2.71 -2.64
CA VAL A 609 45.21 3.49 -2.06
C VAL A 609 46.22 3.59 -3.18
N GLN A 610 46.17 4.68 -3.94
CA GLN A 610 47.33 5.11 -4.73
C GLN A 610 48.37 5.45 -3.68
N ILE A 611 49.20 4.47 -3.38
CA ILE A 611 50.53 4.70 -2.81
C ILE A 611 51.26 5.46 -3.91
N GLN A 612 51.25 6.79 -3.81
CA GLN A 612 52.31 7.62 -4.39
C GLN A 612 53.42 7.74 -3.37
#